data_AF-A0AA38KMT1-F1
#
_entry.id   AF-A0AA38KMT1-F1
#
_cell.length_a   1.000
_cell.length_b   1.000
_cell.length_c   1.000
_cell.angle_alpha   90.00
_cell.angle_beta   90.00
_cell.angle_gamma   90.00
#
_symmetry.space_group_name_H-M   'P 1'
#
loop_
_entity.id
_entity.type
_entity.pdbx_description
1 polymer ?
#
loop_
_entity_poly.entity_id
_entity_poly.type
_entity_poly.pdbx_seq_one_letter_code
_entity_poly.pdbx_strand_id
1 'polypeptide(L)'
;MAQKVDSSVRLVLLRTGIVLDKDGGALATMIPLFMLFAGGPIGTGKQWFSWIHRDDLVNLIIEAIANPAYQGVINGTAPNPVQLAEMCNTLGNIMGRPSWLPVPAFAVKTILGEGASV
;
A
#
# COMPACT_ATOMS: atom_id res chain seq x y z
N MET A 1 21.61 8.84 0.76
CA MET A 1 20.57 9.88 0.63
C MET A 1 19.61 9.96 1.84
N ALA A 2 20.03 9.56 3.05
CA ALA A 2 19.40 9.91 4.33
C ALA A 2 20.39 9.68 5.49
N GLN A 3 21.34 8.75 5.30
CA GLN A 3 22.45 8.42 6.21
C GLN A 3 23.52 9.54 6.39
N LYS A 4 23.23 10.78 5.98
CA LYS A 4 24.16 11.93 6.09
C LYS A 4 23.61 13.02 7.03
N VAL A 5 22.87 12.64 8.06
CA VAL A 5 22.48 13.59 9.11
C VAL A 5 23.58 13.68 10.15
N ASP A 6 23.69 14.82 10.81
CA ASP A 6 24.61 15.02 11.93
C ASP A 6 24.33 13.99 13.04
N SER A 7 25.37 13.57 13.77
CA SER A 7 25.23 12.60 14.86
C SER A 7 24.40 13.14 16.03
N SER A 8 24.21 14.46 16.14
CA SER A 8 23.32 15.10 17.10
C SER A 8 21.84 15.02 16.71
N VAL A 9 21.51 14.60 15.47
CA VAL A 9 20.14 14.52 14.97
C VAL A 9 19.68 13.06 14.95
N ARG A 10 18.58 12.77 15.66
CA ARG A 10 17.96 11.43 15.64
C ARG A 10 17.37 11.14 14.25
N LEU A 11 17.81 10.04 13.65
CA LEU A 11 17.35 9.59 12.34
C LEU A 11 16.34 8.45 12.46
N VAL A 12 15.18 8.61 11.81
CA VAL A 12 14.21 7.54 11.59
C VAL A 12 14.02 7.33 10.09
N LEU A 13 14.13 6.08 9.65
CA LEU A 13 13.98 5.67 8.25
C LEU A 13 12.74 4.79 8.13
N LEU A 14 11.64 5.38 7.67
CA LEU A 14 10.39 4.66 7.45
C LEU A 14 10.41 3.95 6.10
N ARG A 15 10.20 2.62 6.13
CA ARG A 15 9.93 1.79 4.95
C ARG A 15 8.44 1.50 4.91
N THR A 16 7.72 2.15 4.01
CA THR A 16 6.26 2.05 3.94
C THR A 16 5.82 0.89 3.08
N GLY A 17 4.76 0.20 3.51
CA GLY A 17 3.97 -0.64 2.61
C GLY A 17 3.14 0.20 1.63
N ILE A 18 2.22 -0.46 0.94
CA ILE A 18 1.24 0.23 0.09
C ILE A 18 0.27 0.99 1.00
N VAL A 19 0.30 2.32 0.89
CA VAL A 19 -0.58 3.19 1.67
C VAL A 19 -1.97 3.18 1.04
N LEU A 20 -2.97 2.77 1.83
CA LEU A 20 -4.36 2.70 1.41
C LEU A 20 -5.10 3.95 1.91
N ASP A 21 -5.69 4.65 0.96
CA ASP A 21 -6.57 5.79 1.19
C ASP A 21 -7.71 5.79 0.17
N LYS A 22 -8.91 6.19 0.61
CA LYS A 22 -10.06 6.25 -0.30
C LYS A 22 -9.97 7.43 -1.28
N ASP A 23 -9.25 8.49 -0.91
CA ASP A 23 -9.15 9.74 -1.67
C ASP A 23 -7.87 9.84 -2.53
N GLY A 24 -7.00 8.83 -2.49
CA GLY A 24 -5.79 8.78 -3.30
C GLY A 24 -5.05 7.45 -3.27
N GLY A 25 -3.91 7.40 -3.97
CA GLY A 25 -3.02 6.25 -3.96
C GLY A 25 -3.61 4.97 -4.57
N ALA A 26 -3.15 3.82 -4.09
CA ALA A 26 -3.47 2.52 -4.68
C ALA A 26 -4.97 2.16 -4.53
N LEU A 27 -5.59 2.45 -3.38
CA LEU A 27 -6.98 2.07 -3.13
C LEU A 27 -7.96 2.91 -3.99
N ALA A 28 -7.79 4.24 -4.05
CA ALA A 28 -8.59 5.10 -4.93
C ALA A 28 -8.50 4.69 -6.41
N THR A 29 -7.36 4.11 -6.80
CA THR A 29 -7.11 3.60 -8.14
C THR A 29 -7.81 2.25 -8.41
N MET A 30 -7.91 1.39 -7.39
CA MET A 30 -8.58 0.08 -7.49
C MET A 30 -10.10 0.21 -7.50
N ILE A 31 -10.67 1.15 -6.74
CA ILE A 31 -12.12 1.33 -6.57
C ILE A 31 -12.87 1.43 -7.92
N PRO A 32 -12.46 2.26 -8.91
CA PRO A 32 -13.13 2.33 -10.22
C PRO A 32 -13.21 1.00 -10.95
N LEU A 33 -12.17 0.16 -10.87
CA LEU A 33 -12.15 -1.16 -11.52
C LEU A 33 -13.22 -2.07 -10.92
N PHE A 34 -13.38 -2.04 -9.60
CA PHE A 34 -14.44 -2.78 -8.91
C PHE A 34 -15.84 -2.22 -9.22
N MET A 35 -15.99 -0.90 -9.31
CA MET A 35 -17.27 -0.28 -9.71
C MET A 35 -17.72 -0.72 -11.11
N LEU A 36 -16.76 -0.91 -12.03
CA LEU A 36 -16.99 -1.38 -13.40
C LEU A 36 -17.06 -2.91 -13.52
N PHE A 37 -17.14 -3.65 -12.41
CA PHE A 37 -17.14 -5.13 -12.38
C PHE A 37 -15.89 -5.78 -13.01
N ALA A 38 -14.80 -5.02 -13.13
CA ALA A 38 -13.51 -5.44 -13.69
C ALA A 38 -12.43 -5.59 -12.60
N GLY A 39 -12.84 -5.79 -11.35
CA GLY A 39 -11.97 -5.97 -10.20
C GLY A 39 -11.47 -7.41 -10.05
N GLY A 40 -10.25 -7.55 -9.57
CA GLY A 40 -9.64 -8.83 -9.21
C GLY A 40 -8.13 -8.74 -9.07
N PRO A 41 -7.47 -9.81 -8.59
CA PRO A 41 -6.03 -9.82 -8.39
C PRO A 41 -5.28 -9.81 -9.73
N ILE A 42 -4.14 -9.12 -9.76
CA ILE A 42 -3.19 -9.20 -10.88
C ILE A 42 -2.36 -10.49 -10.76
N GLY A 43 -2.14 -11.18 -11.88
CA GLY A 43 -1.31 -12.39 -11.93
C GLY A 43 -1.92 -13.55 -11.15
N THR A 44 -1.11 -14.25 -10.33
CA THR A 44 -1.58 -15.40 -9.53
C THR A 44 -2.38 -15.00 -8.29
N GLY A 45 -2.30 -13.73 -7.88
CA GLY A 45 -2.88 -13.23 -6.63
C GLY A 45 -2.18 -13.71 -5.36
N LYS A 46 -1.15 -14.56 -5.45
CA LYS A 46 -0.42 -15.14 -4.31
C LYS A 46 0.69 -14.23 -3.77
N GLN A 47 1.02 -13.15 -4.48
CA GLN A 47 1.98 -12.16 -4.01
C GLN A 47 1.50 -11.52 -2.71
N TRP A 48 2.43 -11.32 -1.78
CA TRP A 48 2.16 -10.64 -0.53
C TRP A 48 1.92 -9.15 -0.76
N PHE A 49 0.83 -8.66 -0.21
CA PHE A 49 0.41 -7.28 -0.21
C PHE A 49 0.66 -6.70 1.18
N SER A 50 1.80 -6.06 1.34
CA SER A 50 2.11 -5.30 2.57
C SER A 50 1.49 -3.92 2.46
N TRP A 51 0.59 -3.59 3.39
CA TRP A 51 -0.25 -2.40 3.31
C TRP A 51 -0.28 -1.65 4.63
N ILE A 52 -0.72 -0.39 4.63
CA ILE A 52 -1.00 0.39 5.85
C ILE A 52 -2.14 1.37 5.56
N HIS A 53 -3.04 1.59 6.51
CA HIS A 53 -4.02 2.66 6.38
C HIS A 53 -3.32 4.02 6.44
N ARG A 54 -3.78 5.00 5.66
CA ARG A 54 -3.17 6.35 5.63
C ARG A 54 -3.02 6.95 7.03
N ASP A 55 -4.08 6.89 7.84
CA ASP A 55 -4.05 7.49 9.18
C ASP A 55 -3.10 6.76 10.12
N ASP A 56 -2.93 5.44 9.98
CA ASP A 56 -1.97 4.68 10.78
C ASP A 56 -0.53 5.08 10.43
N LEU A 57 -0.23 5.31 9.16
CA LEU A 57 1.07 5.81 8.75
C LEU A 57 1.34 7.23 9.29
N VAL A 58 0.34 8.11 9.22
CA VAL A 58 0.45 9.47 9.77
C VAL A 58 0.70 9.41 11.28
N ASN A 59 -0.05 8.59 12.01
CA ASN A 59 0.13 8.39 13.44
C ASN A 59 1.50 7.81 13.77
N LEU A 60 2.01 6.86 12.98
CA LEU A 60 3.36 6.33 13.14
C LEU A 60 4.43 7.40 12.92
N ILE A 61 4.25 8.31 11.97
CA ILE A 61 5.18 9.43 11.74
C ILE A 61 5.17 10.38 12.95
N ILE A 62 3.98 10.73 13.44
CA ILE A 62 3.81 11.60 14.62
C ILE A 62 4.48 10.95 15.84
N GLU A 63 4.22 9.67 16.08
CA GLU A 63 4.81 8.91 17.18
C GLU A 63 6.33 8.84 17.03
N ALA A 64 6.85 8.57 15.83
CA ALA A 64 8.29 8.54 15.59
C ALA A 64 8.97 9.90 15.84
N ILE A 65 8.27 11.00 15.61
CA ILE A 65 8.77 12.35 15.94
C ILE A 65 8.76 12.55 17.46
N ALA A 66 7.63 12.27 18.12
CA ALA A 66 7.40 12.58 19.53
C ALA A 66 8.16 11.65 20.50
N ASN A 67 8.37 10.39 20.12
CA ASN A 67 8.91 9.37 20.99
C ASN A 67 10.39 9.05 20.66
N PRO A 68 11.34 9.37 21.56
CA PRO A 68 12.77 9.13 21.33
C PRO A 68 13.15 7.65 21.16
N ALA A 69 12.29 6.71 21.58
CA ALA A 69 12.53 5.28 21.40
C ALA A 69 12.51 4.85 19.92
N TYR A 70 11.88 5.63 19.05
CA TYR A 70 11.85 5.38 17.61
C TYR A 70 13.14 5.90 16.98
N GLN A 71 13.98 4.98 16.52
CA GLN A 71 15.27 5.27 15.89
C GLN A 71 15.64 4.19 14.88
N GLY A 72 16.40 4.57 13.84
CA GLY A 72 16.85 3.63 12.82
C GLY A 72 15.73 3.27 11.83
N VAL A 73 15.75 2.04 11.33
CA VAL A 73 14.84 1.58 10.26
C VAL A 73 13.55 1.01 10.86
N ILE A 74 12.41 1.50 10.39
CA ILE A 74 11.09 1.11 10.89
C ILE A 74 10.19 0.79 9.70
N ASN A 75 9.48 -0.34 9.75
CA ASN A 75 8.49 -0.68 8.73
C ASN A 75 7.14 -0.02 9.08
N GLY A 76 6.68 0.87 8.22
CA GLY A 76 5.34 1.46 8.29
C GLY A 76 4.35 0.60 7.53
N THR A 77 3.96 -0.52 8.15
CA THR A 77 3.04 -1.51 7.60
C THR A 77 2.04 -1.93 8.68
N ALA A 78 0.83 -2.28 8.28
CA ALA A 78 -0.10 -3.03 9.13
C ALA A 78 0.56 -4.35 9.58
N PRO A 79 0.21 -4.88 10.76
CA PRO A 79 0.87 -6.05 11.33
C PRO A 79 0.62 -7.35 10.54
N ASN A 80 -0.48 -7.40 9.78
CA ASN A 80 -0.94 -8.59 9.07
C ASN A 80 -0.91 -8.33 7.55
N PRO A 81 0.18 -8.68 6.84
CA PRO A 81 0.17 -8.69 5.39
C PRO A 81 -0.78 -9.77 4.88
N VAL A 82 -1.42 -9.52 3.74
CA VAL A 82 -2.36 -10.45 3.11
C VAL A 82 -1.90 -10.81 1.71
N GLN A 83 -2.44 -11.86 1.11
CA GLN A 83 -2.22 -12.10 -0.33
C GLN A 83 -3.06 -11.13 -1.15
N LEU A 84 -2.62 -10.76 -2.36
CA LEU A 84 -3.41 -9.84 -3.20
C LEU A 84 -4.82 -10.38 -3.48
N ALA A 85 -4.97 -11.70 -3.66
CA ALA A 85 -6.28 -12.32 -3.83
C ALA A 85 -7.22 -12.03 -2.63
N GLU A 86 -6.71 -12.13 -1.41
CA GLU A 86 -7.47 -11.82 -0.19
C GLU A 86 -7.83 -10.34 -0.10
N MET A 87 -6.89 -9.45 -0.44
CA MET A 87 -7.14 -8.00 -0.51
C MET A 87 -8.24 -7.66 -1.52
N CYS A 88 -8.15 -8.20 -2.75
CA CYS A 88 -9.15 -7.96 -3.80
C CYS A 88 -10.52 -8.55 -3.43
N ASN A 89 -10.57 -9.74 -2.82
CA ASN A 89 -11.81 -10.35 -2.37
C ASN A 89 -12.47 -9.53 -1.27
N THR A 90 -11.69 -9.04 -0.31
CA THR A 90 -12.17 -8.16 0.76
C THR A 90 -12.76 -6.87 0.17
N LEU A 91 -12.06 -6.24 -0.77
CA LEU A 91 -12.55 -5.04 -1.44
C LEU A 91 -13.85 -5.29 -2.22
N GLY A 92 -13.91 -6.38 -2.99
CA GLY A 92 -15.11 -6.78 -3.73
C GLY A 92 -16.32 -7.00 -2.82
N ASN A 93 -16.13 -7.70 -1.70
CA ASN A 93 -17.18 -7.93 -0.71
C ASN A 93 -17.71 -6.63 -0.11
N ILE A 94 -16.81 -5.71 0.28
CA ILE A 94 -17.18 -4.40 0.83
C ILE A 94 -17.96 -3.58 -0.20
N MET A 95 -17.58 -3.65 -1.47
CA MET A 95 -18.22 -2.89 -2.56
C MET A 95 -19.48 -3.57 -3.12
N GLY A 96 -19.79 -4.81 -2.71
CA GLY A 96 -20.85 -5.61 -3.32
C GLY A 96 -20.59 -5.90 -4.81
N ARG A 97 -19.33 -6.17 -5.17
CA ARG A 97 -18.87 -6.42 -6.54
C ARG A 97 -18.00 -7.69 -6.59
N PRO A 98 -18.09 -8.48 -7.67
CA PRO A 98 -17.34 -9.72 -7.74
C PRO A 98 -15.85 -9.44 -7.97
N SER A 99 -14.97 -10.28 -7.40
CA SER A 99 -13.51 -10.17 -7.46
C SER A 99 -12.93 -11.41 -8.15
N TRP A 100 -12.92 -11.42 -9.48
CA TRP A 100 -12.57 -12.62 -10.25
C TRP A 100 -11.86 -12.33 -11.56
N LEU A 101 -11.91 -11.09 -12.05
CA LEU A 101 -11.30 -10.74 -13.32
C LEU A 101 -9.81 -10.43 -13.08
N PRO A 102 -8.87 -11.25 -13.60
CA PRO A 102 -7.48 -10.86 -13.58
C PRO A 102 -7.31 -9.60 -14.44
N VAL A 103 -6.90 -8.50 -13.81
CA VAL A 103 -6.74 -7.22 -14.51
C VAL A 103 -5.67 -7.40 -15.60
N PRO A 104 -5.97 -7.11 -16.87
CA PRO A 104 -5.01 -7.26 -17.96
C PRO A 104 -3.74 -6.43 -17.69
N ALA A 105 -2.58 -7.01 -17.96
CA ALA A 105 -1.28 -6.37 -17.70
C ALA A 105 -1.12 -4.99 -18.37
N PHE A 106 -1.85 -4.72 -19.47
CA PHE A 106 -1.85 -3.40 -20.11
C PHE A 106 -2.54 -2.33 -19.26
N ALA A 107 -3.64 -2.67 -18.56
CA ALA A 107 -4.34 -1.73 -17.68
C ALA A 107 -3.48 -1.36 -16.47
N VAL A 108 -2.69 -2.31 -15.98
CA VAL A 108 -1.71 -2.11 -14.90
C VAL A 108 -0.65 -1.07 -15.29
N LYS A 109 -0.14 -1.11 -16.54
CA LYS A 109 0.83 -0.12 -17.06
C LYS A 109 0.23 1.27 -17.23
N THR A 110 -1.00 1.37 -17.70
CA THR A 110 -1.68 2.67 -17.88
C THR A 110 -2.01 3.34 -16.54
N ILE A 111 -2.29 2.52 -15.52
CA ILE A 111 -2.74 2.98 -14.20
C ILE A 111 -1.56 3.27 -13.25
N LEU A 112 -0.49 2.47 -13.27
CA LEU A 112 0.69 2.65 -12.42
C LEU A 112 1.71 3.68 -12.98
N GLY A 113 1.50 4.15 -14.21
CA GLY A 113 2.47 5.01 -14.89
C GLY A 113 3.82 4.32 -15.14
N GLU A 114 4.80 5.08 -15.65
CA GLU A 114 6.15 4.62 -16.02
C GLU A 114 6.96 3.96 -14.88
N GLY A 115 6.46 3.95 -13.64
CA GLY A 115 7.12 3.33 -12.47
C GLY A 115 7.06 1.80 -12.42
N ALA A 116 6.42 1.15 -13.40
CA ALA A 116 6.36 -0.31 -13.52
C ALA A 116 7.30 -0.84 -14.63
N SER A 117 8.60 -0.54 -14.51
CA SER A 117 9.62 -1.39 -15.14
C SER A 117 9.98 -2.51 -14.15
N VAL A 118 9.61 -3.73 -14.51
CA VAL A 118 10.23 -4.96 -13.97
C VAL A 118 11.64 -5.09 -14.50
#